data_AF-M0QPH3-F1
#
_entry.id   AF-M0QPH3-F1
#
_cell.length_a   1.000
_cell.length_b   1.000
_cell.length_c   1.000
_cell.angle_alpha   90.00
_cell.angle_beta   90.00
_cell.angle_gamma   90.00
#
_symmetry.space_group_name_H-M   'P 1'
#
loop_
_entity.id
_entity.type
_entity.pdbx_description
1 polymer ?
#
loop_
_entity_poly.entity_id
_entity_poly.type
_entity_poly.pdbx_seq_one_letter_code
_entity_poly.pdbx_strand_id
1 'polypeptide(L)'
;MTTAASRDGALKVVTTEQGLPTSLTIDDSQLRRDPAILARDVLKLCRQAAQRAGLERRAQMVADGVPTHVIDLFGLPTPEDVAREEIVGEVEDDYETGSWMRSS
;
A
#
# COMPACT_ATOMS: atom_id res chain seq x y z
N MET A 1 9.04 -2.37 -11.31
CA MET A 1 7.56 -2.20 -11.26
C MET A 1 7.02 -3.17 -10.24
N THR A 2 6.16 -2.70 -9.35
CA THR A 2 5.72 -3.49 -8.18
C THR A 2 4.20 -3.65 -8.19
N THR A 3 3.74 -4.85 -7.86
CA THR A 3 2.32 -5.21 -7.88
C THR A 3 1.78 -5.35 -6.46
N ALA A 4 0.55 -4.89 -6.24
CA ALA A 4 -0.24 -5.19 -5.04
C ALA A 4 -1.66 -5.60 -5.44
N ALA A 5 -2.29 -6.45 -4.63
CA ALA A 5 -3.65 -6.92 -4.87
C ALA A 5 -4.42 -7.00 -3.55
N SER A 6 -5.74 -6.86 -3.61
CA SER A 6 -6.63 -7.15 -2.49
C SER A 6 -6.52 -8.64 -2.09
N ARG A 7 -6.95 -8.98 -0.88
CA ARG A 7 -6.87 -10.34 -0.34
C ARG A 7 -7.59 -11.38 -1.20
N ASP A 8 -8.70 -10.99 -1.81
CA ASP A 8 -9.51 -11.80 -2.73
C ASP A 8 -9.05 -11.70 -4.20
N GLY A 9 -8.09 -10.82 -4.51
CA GLY A 9 -7.59 -10.58 -5.85
C GLY A 9 -8.54 -9.78 -6.76
N ALA A 10 -9.67 -9.29 -6.25
CA ALA A 10 -10.65 -8.52 -7.01
C ALA A 10 -10.15 -7.11 -7.43
N LEU A 11 -9.14 -6.59 -6.72
CA LEU A 11 -8.41 -5.37 -7.07
C LEU A 11 -6.94 -5.69 -7.23
N LYS A 12 -6.31 -5.15 -8.28
CA LYS A 12 -4.86 -5.27 -8.50
C LYS A 12 -4.31 -3.98 -9.08
N VAL A 13 -3.22 -3.49 -8.52
CA VAL A 13 -2.48 -2.33 -9.01
C VAL A 13 -1.06 -2.73 -9.40
N VAL A 14 -0.56 -2.13 -10.47
CA VAL A 14 0.87 -2.10 -10.80
C VAL A 14 1.33 -0.66 -10.66
N THR A 15 2.47 -0.47 -10.01
CA THR A 15 2.98 0.85 -9.68
C THR A 15 4.46 1.00 -10.05
N THR A 16 4.90 2.25 -10.15
CA THR A 16 6.33 2.60 -10.05
C THR A 16 6.84 2.32 -8.64
N GLU A 17 8.16 2.44 -8.43
CA GLU A 17 8.76 2.26 -7.10
C GLU A 17 8.26 3.30 -6.08
N GLN A 18 7.76 4.46 -6.54
CA GLN A 18 7.17 5.51 -5.72
C GLN A 18 5.66 5.35 -5.51
N GLY A 19 5.05 4.26 -5.97
CA GLY A 19 3.61 4.03 -5.81
C GLY A 19 2.71 4.72 -6.82
N LEU A 20 3.26 5.33 -7.88
CA LEU A 20 2.43 5.90 -8.94
C LEU A 20 1.81 4.76 -9.76
N PRO A 21 0.47 4.70 -9.88
CA PRO A 21 -0.19 3.61 -10.59
C PRO A 21 0.07 3.70 -12.11
N THR A 22 0.49 2.59 -12.70
CA THR A 22 0.69 2.43 -14.14
C THR A 22 -0.31 1.46 -14.77
N SER A 23 -0.90 0.58 -13.97
CA SER A 23 -2.00 -0.30 -14.38
C SER A 23 -2.91 -0.62 -13.20
N LEU A 24 -4.20 -0.78 -13.49
CA LEU A 24 -5.25 -1.08 -12.52
C LEU A 24 -6.18 -2.13 -13.13
N THR A 25 -6.43 -3.21 -12.39
CA THR A 25 -7.44 -4.22 -12.70
C THR A 25 -8.48 -4.20 -11.60
N ILE A 26 -9.76 -4.11 -12.00
CA ILE A 26 -10.91 -4.04 -11.12
C ILE A 26 -11.91 -5.09 -11.61
N ASP A 27 -12.27 -6.03 -10.73
CA ASP A 27 -13.37 -6.95 -11.00
C ASP A 27 -14.73 -6.22 -10.97
N ASP A 28 -15.69 -6.68 -11.78
CA ASP A 28 -17.03 -6.07 -11.89
C ASP A 28 -17.76 -5.97 -10.54
N SER A 29 -17.54 -6.94 -9.64
CA SER A 29 -18.11 -6.91 -8.28
C SER A 29 -17.73 -5.65 -7.51
N GLN A 30 -16.56 -5.08 -7.78
CA GLN A 30 -16.03 -3.93 -7.07
C GLN A 30 -16.64 -2.61 -7.59
N LEU A 31 -17.12 -2.58 -8.84
CA LEU A 31 -17.72 -1.39 -9.45
C LEU A 31 -19.11 -1.05 -8.89
N ARG A 32 -19.74 -1.98 -8.17
CA ARG A 32 -21.03 -1.78 -7.52
C ARG A 32 -20.90 -1.22 -6.10
N ARG A 33 -19.67 -1.17 -5.57
CA ARG A 33 -19.37 -0.62 -4.23
C ARG A 33 -19.42 0.91 -4.27
N ASP A 34 -19.45 1.52 -3.08
CA ASP A 34 -19.31 2.97 -2.95
C ASP A 34 -17.97 3.43 -3.61
N PRO A 35 -18.00 4.38 -4.56
CA PRO A 35 -16.79 4.86 -5.24
C PRO A 35 -15.72 5.40 -4.30
N ALA A 36 -16.09 6.00 -3.16
CA ALA A 36 -15.14 6.53 -2.19
C ALA A 36 -14.37 5.39 -1.50
N ILE A 37 -15.05 4.28 -1.20
CA ILE A 37 -14.42 3.09 -0.61
C ILE A 37 -13.48 2.45 -1.64
N LEU A 38 -13.92 2.30 -2.90
CA LEU A 38 -13.06 1.77 -3.97
C LEU A 38 -11.80 2.63 -4.17
N ALA A 39 -11.93 3.95 -4.17
CA ALA A 39 -10.79 4.85 -4.28
C ALA A 39 -9.80 4.70 -3.11
N ARG A 40 -10.30 4.55 -1.87
CA ARG A 40 -9.47 4.30 -0.69
C ARG A 40 -8.69 2.99 -0.81
N ASP A 41 -9.36 1.92 -1.24
CA ASP A 41 -8.73 0.61 -1.45
C ASP A 41 -7.61 0.67 -2.48
N VAL A 42 -7.86 1.34 -3.62
CA VAL A 42 -6.83 1.52 -4.67
C VAL A 42 -5.63 2.31 -4.14
N LEU A 43 -5.87 3.40 -3.40
CA LEU A 43 -4.80 4.20 -2.80
C LEU A 43 -4.02 3.41 -1.73
N LYS A 44 -4.70 2.56 -0.96
CA LYS A 44 -4.08 1.65 0.01
C LYS A 44 -3.16 0.66 -0.69
N LEU A 45 -3.61 0.02 -1.77
CA LEU A 45 -2.80 -0.89 -2.57
C LEU A 45 -1.59 -0.18 -3.21
N CYS A 46 -1.74 1.06 -3.66
CA CYS A 46 -0.63 1.84 -4.22
C CYS A 46 0.45 2.12 -3.17
N ARG A 47 0.04 2.52 -1.96
CA ARG A 47 0.95 2.73 -0.82
C ARG A 47 1.69 1.44 -0.44
N GLN A 48 0.97 0.32 -0.32
CA GLN A 48 1.56 -0.98 -0.02
C GLN A 48 2.60 -1.41 -1.08
N ALA A 49 2.33 -1.16 -2.35
CA ALA A 49 3.28 -1.45 -3.42
C ALA A 49 4.54 -0.58 -3.32
N ALA A 50 4.40 0.71 -3.01
CA ALA A 50 5.52 1.64 -2.80
C ALA A 50 6.38 1.24 -1.61
N GLN A 51 5.75 0.91 -0.48
CA GLN A 51 6.43 0.44 0.72
C GLN A 51 7.29 -0.78 0.44
N ARG A 52 6.70 -1.80 -0.21
CA ARG A 52 7.42 -3.02 -0.58
C ARG A 52 8.61 -2.73 -1.50
N ALA A 53 8.39 -1.92 -2.54
CA ALA A 53 9.46 -1.53 -3.45
C ALA A 53 10.60 -0.77 -2.73
N GLY A 54 10.25 0.13 -1.82
CA GLY A 54 11.20 0.89 -1.03
C GLY A 54 12.03 0.03 -0.07
N LEU A 55 11.40 -0.95 0.60
CA LEU A 55 12.09 -1.93 1.44
C LEU A 55 13.05 -2.81 0.64
N GLU A 56 12.61 -3.32 -0.52
CA GLU A 56 13.45 -4.09 -1.43
C GLU A 56 14.64 -3.26 -1.92
N ARG A 57 14.40 -2.00 -2.30
CA ARG A 57 15.45 -1.07 -2.73
C ARG A 57 16.45 -0.79 -1.62
N ARG A 58 15.96 -0.55 -0.40
CA ARG A 58 16.78 -0.33 0.79
C ARG A 58 17.65 -1.55 1.08
N ALA A 59 17.06 -2.76 1.06
CA ALA A 59 17.78 -4.01 1.26
C ALA A 59 18.88 -4.22 0.19
N GLN A 60 18.59 -3.90 -1.08
CA GLN A 60 19.59 -3.97 -2.15
C GLN A 60 20.75 -3.01 -1.91
N MET A 61 20.50 -1.77 -1.50
CA MET A 61 21.57 -0.81 -1.19
C MET A 61 22.45 -1.28 -0.03
N VAL A 62 21.86 -1.89 1.00
CA VAL A 62 22.62 -2.49 2.10
C VAL A 62 23.49 -3.65 1.60
N ALA A 63 22.93 -4.52 0.75
CA ALA A 63 23.67 -5.64 0.16
C ALA A 63 24.84 -5.18 -0.74
N ASP A 64 24.67 -4.04 -1.42
CA ASP A 64 25.69 -3.41 -2.25
C ASP A 64 26.76 -2.65 -1.42
N GLY A 65 26.63 -2.63 -0.08
CA GLY A 65 27.58 -1.98 0.82
C GLY A 65 27.42 -0.45 0.92
N VAL A 66 26.28 0.09 0.48
CA VAL A 66 26.00 1.53 0.61
C VAL A 66 25.86 1.88 2.10
N PRO A 67 26.57 2.91 2.61
CA PRO A 67 26.45 3.31 4.00
C PRO A 67 25.02 3.75 4.36
N THR A 68 24.53 3.36 5.55
CA THR A 68 23.16 3.65 6.00
C THR A 68 22.80 5.14 5.92
N HIS A 69 23.71 6.04 6.30
CA HIS A 69 23.47 7.48 6.24
C HIS A 69 23.25 7.99 4.81
N VAL A 70 23.78 7.31 3.79
CA VAL A 70 23.53 7.62 2.37
C VAL A 70 22.17 7.08 1.94
N ILE A 71 21.82 5.87 2.39
CA ILE A 71 20.51 5.25 2.13
C ILE A 71 19.38 6.13 2.67
N ASP A 72 19.56 6.70 3.87
CA ASP A 72 18.55 7.54 4.51
C ASP A 72 18.26 8.83 3.72
N LEU A 73 19.20 9.33 2.92
CA LEU A 73 18.99 10.50 2.05
C LEU A 73 17.99 10.23 0.91
N PHE A 74 17.78 8.98 0.54
CA PHE A 74 16.80 8.62 -0.50
C PHE A 74 15.36 8.62 0.02
N GLY A 75 15.14 8.78 1.33
CA GLY A 75 13.80 8.78 1.92
C GLY A 75 13.05 7.46 1.72
N LEU A 76 13.78 6.34 1.58
CA LEU A 76 13.19 5.03 1.42
C LEU A 76 12.52 4.59 2.74
N PRO A 77 11.34 3.95 2.67
CA PRO A 77 10.63 3.47 3.86
C PRO A 77 11.50 2.48 4.66
N THR A 78 11.42 2.59 5.98
CA THR A 78 12.01 1.61 6.90
C THR A 78 10.99 0.53 7.27
N PRO A 79 11.42 -0.64 7.78
CA PRO A 79 10.50 -1.65 8.30
C PRO A 79 9.57 -1.10 9.38
N GLU A 80 10.04 -0.16 10.21
CA GLU A 80 9.24 0.49 11.25
C GLU A 80 8.16 1.41 10.65
N ASP A 81 8.49 2.13 9.57
CA ASP A 81 7.50 2.97 8.87
C ASP A 81 6.37 2.13 8.28
N VAL A 82 6.70 0.97 7.71
CA VAL A 82 5.70 0.04 7.17
C VAL A 82 4.84 -0.54 8.28
N ALA A 83 5.44 -1.02 9.37
CA ALA A 83 4.69 -1.55 10.51
C ALA A 83 3.74 -0.50 11.13
N ARG A 84 4.18 0.76 11.23
CA ARG A 84 3.33 1.86 11.70
C ARG A 84 2.15 2.12 10.77
N GLU A 85 2.37 2.11 9.46
CA GLU A 85 1.30 2.30 8.47
C GLU A 85 0.32 1.12 8.43
N GLU A 86 0.78 -0.11 8.64
CA GLU A 86 -0.10 -1.29 8.77
C GLU A 86 -1.03 -1.16 9.99
N ILE A 87 -0.51 -0.73 11.15
CA ILE A 87 -1.32 -0.49 12.36
C ILE A 87 -2.36 0.60 12.10
N VAL A 88 -1.97 1.71 11.46
CA VAL A 88 -2.92 2.79 11.12
C VAL A 88 -4.02 2.27 10.18
N GLY A 89 -3.65 1.47 9.18
CA GLY A 89 -4.61 0.88 8.24
C GLY A 89 -5.59 -0.10 8.88
N GLU A 90 -5.15 -0.91 9.85
CA GLU A 90 -6.05 -1.80 10.62
C GLU A 90 -7.04 -1.01 11.46
N VAL A 91 -6.57 0.06 12.11
CA VAL A 91 -7.41 0.93 12.94
C VAL A 91 -8.47 1.66 12.09
N GLU A 92 -8.11 2.17 10.90
CA GLU A 92 -9.05 2.79 9.96
C GLU A 92 -10.14 1.80 9.48
N ASP A 93 -9.74 0.57 9.10
CA ASP A 93 -10.67 -0.48 8.66
C ASP A 93 -11.67 -0.87 9.78
N ASP A 94 -11.20 -0.96 11.03
CA ASP A 94 -12.02 -1.29 12.21
C ASP A 94 -13.04 -0.16 12.52
N TYR A 95 -12.64 1.10 12.41
CA TYR A 95 -13.54 2.24 12.61
C TYR A 95 -14.65 2.30 11.54
N GLU A 96 -14.33 2.03 10.27
CA GLU A 96 -15.35 2.00 9.20
C GLU A 96 -16.35 0.85 9.41
N THR A 97 -15.88 -0.32 9.86
CA THR A 97 -16.74 -1.48 10.17
C THR A 97 -17.70 -1.19 11.34
N GLY A 98 -17.23 -0.53 12.39
CA GLY A 98 -18.04 -0.21 13.57
C GLY A 98 -19.13 0.84 13.33
N SER A 99 -18.93 1.75 12.38
CA SER A 99 -19.85 2.88 12.11
C SER A 99 -21.20 2.43 11.53
N TRP A 100 -21.20 1.40 10.68
CA TRP A 100 -22.42 0.88 10.05
C TRP A 100 -23.22 -0.03 11.00
N MET A 101 -22.58 -0.68 11.96
CA MET A 101 -23.24 -1.46 13.03
C MET A 101 -23.99 -0.59 14.06
N ARG A 102 -23.69 0.70 14.13
CA ARG A 102 -24.31 1.64 15.08
C ARG A 102 -25.51 2.38 14.50
N SER A 103 -25.76 2.21 13.20
CA SER A 103 -26.79 2.92 12.44
C SER A 103 -28.00 2.05 12.08
N SER A 104 -28.12 0.83 12.66
CA SER A 104 -29.28 -0.06 12.51
C SER A 104 -30.28 0.06 13.65
#